data_AF-A0A970AZ66-F1
#
_entry.id   AF-A0A970AZ66-F1
#
_cell.length_a   1.000
_cell.length_b   1.000
_cell.length_c   1.000
_cell.angle_alpha   90.00
_cell.angle_beta   90.00
_cell.angle_gamma   90.00
#
_symmetry.space_group_name_H-M   'P 1'
#
loop_
_entity.id
_entity.type
_entity.pdbx_description
1 polymer ?
#
loop_
_entity_poly.entity_id
_entity_poly.type
_entity_poly.pdbx_seq_one_letter_code
_entity_poly.pdbx_strand_id
1 'polypeptide(L)'
;KYLERIVALDRKQPEFFEKTYEYIEKRVDEKKIQTAKNLLNENSVLLDKVNNKFNVDKEILIALWGIETNFGVNKGKVDIISALSTLSFDNRRPEYFEKELIILLKLIDNKTIKYESLYGSWAGAIGNFQFMPSTIQKYAINFDDNTEIDLINSFQDSIASAANYLKMIGWNNKDLWGFEIKIDNNFDNSLINTDSRNLKNKISIAQLKSLGFKNKNGSEIKLIDKKEGWVIRPDGEDGPIYIVFDNFLRLLEWNRSLRFAITVGTLSDKIKI
;
A
#
# COMPACT_ATOMS: atom_id res chain seq x y z
N LYS A 1 10.69 -20.89 -16.69
CA LYS A 1 11.98 -20.43 -17.27
C LYS A 1 12.76 -19.67 -16.19
N TYR A 2 14.08 -19.78 -16.11
CA TYR A 2 14.88 -18.96 -15.20
C TYR A 2 14.99 -17.51 -15.73
N LEU A 3 14.82 -16.52 -14.86
CA LEU A 3 14.72 -15.10 -15.25
C LEU A 3 15.75 -14.23 -14.51
N GLU A 4 16.99 -14.14 -15.01
CA GLU A 4 18.09 -13.37 -14.39
C GLU A 4 17.72 -11.93 -14.01
N ARG A 5 16.96 -11.23 -14.87
CA ARG A 5 16.54 -9.84 -14.64
C ARG A 5 15.76 -9.67 -13.32
N ILE A 6 15.02 -10.69 -12.90
CA ILE A 6 14.19 -10.64 -11.69
C ILE A 6 15.06 -10.61 -10.43
N VAL A 7 16.17 -11.34 -10.43
CA VAL A 7 17.14 -11.35 -9.33
C VAL A 7 17.74 -9.96 -9.11
N ALA A 8 17.99 -9.21 -10.19
CA ALA A 8 18.46 -7.82 -10.10
C ALA A 8 17.41 -6.86 -9.52
N LEU A 9 16.13 -7.02 -9.91
CA LEU A 9 15.01 -6.20 -9.42
C LEU A 9 14.73 -6.44 -7.94
N ASP A 10 14.82 -7.70 -7.46
CA ASP A 10 14.64 -8.04 -6.04
C ASP A 10 15.61 -7.27 -5.11
N ARG A 11 16.78 -6.91 -5.65
CA ARG A 11 17.84 -6.20 -4.92
C ARG A 11 17.73 -4.67 -5.01
N LYS A 12 16.89 -4.11 -5.89
CA LYS A 12 16.86 -2.65 -6.19
C LYS A 12 15.43 -2.12 -6.39
N GLN A 13 14.68 -1.96 -5.30
CA GLN A 13 13.35 -1.35 -5.36
C GLN A 13 13.42 0.15 -4.98
N PRO A 14 12.89 1.07 -5.82
CA PRO A 14 13.01 2.53 -5.65
C PRO A 14 12.60 3.07 -4.29
N GLU A 15 11.56 2.49 -3.68
CA GLU A 15 11.01 2.90 -2.40
C GLU A 15 12.01 2.79 -1.23
N PHE A 16 13.10 2.04 -1.39
CA PHE A 16 14.15 1.91 -0.39
C PHE A 16 15.31 2.90 -0.56
N PHE A 17 15.43 3.62 -1.68
CA PHE A 17 16.57 4.51 -1.93
C PHE A 17 16.23 5.90 -2.48
N GLU A 18 15.07 6.12 -3.11
CA GLU A 18 14.63 7.46 -3.51
C GLU A 18 14.30 8.31 -2.27
N LYS A 19 14.52 9.63 -2.32
CA LYS A 19 14.05 10.54 -1.26
C LYS A 19 12.53 10.63 -1.26
N THR A 20 11.93 10.90 -0.10
CA THR A 20 10.47 10.88 0.11
C THR A 20 9.74 11.84 -0.83
N TYR A 21 10.18 13.09 -0.94
CA TYR A 21 9.54 14.05 -1.84
C TYR A 21 9.67 13.65 -3.31
N GLU A 22 10.85 13.21 -3.75
CA GLU A 22 11.05 12.72 -5.12
C GLU A 22 10.16 11.50 -5.43
N TYR A 23 10.07 10.56 -4.48
CA TYR A 23 9.24 9.36 -4.61
C TYR A 23 7.75 9.71 -4.75
N ILE A 24 7.27 10.67 -3.95
CA ILE A 24 5.90 11.19 -3.99
C ILE A 24 5.65 11.94 -5.31
N GLU A 25 6.52 12.87 -5.71
CA GLU A 25 6.33 13.69 -6.91
C GLU A 25 6.20 12.83 -8.18
N LYS A 26 7.02 11.78 -8.31
CA LYS A 26 6.92 10.83 -9.43
C LYS A 26 5.61 10.03 -9.47
N ARG A 27 4.90 9.95 -8.34
CA ARG A 27 3.75 9.06 -8.15
C ARG A 27 2.46 9.79 -7.80
N VAL A 28 2.49 11.09 -7.53
CA VAL A 28 1.34 11.91 -7.13
C VAL A 28 1.42 13.27 -7.84
N ASP A 29 1.45 13.21 -9.17
CA ASP A 29 1.36 14.37 -10.05
C ASP A 29 -0.10 14.79 -10.30
N GLU A 30 -0.30 16.00 -10.85
CA GLU A 30 -1.63 16.56 -11.13
C GLU A 30 -2.45 15.67 -12.08
N LYS A 31 -1.79 15.05 -13.07
CA LYS A 31 -2.45 14.18 -14.03
C LYS A 31 -3.05 12.96 -13.33
N LYS A 32 -2.28 12.29 -12.47
CA LYS A 32 -2.74 11.13 -11.71
C LYS A 32 -3.84 11.52 -10.72
N ILE A 33 -3.74 12.67 -10.06
CA ILE A 33 -4.80 13.17 -9.17
C ILE A 33 -6.10 13.35 -9.95
N GLN A 34 -6.05 13.98 -11.13
CA GLN A 34 -7.25 14.17 -11.95
C GLN A 34 -7.82 12.84 -12.45
N THR A 35 -6.96 11.90 -12.90
CA THR A 35 -7.40 10.55 -13.27
C THR A 35 -8.06 9.83 -12.10
N ALA A 36 -7.49 9.89 -10.90
CA ALA A 36 -8.06 9.28 -9.70
C ALA A 36 -9.45 9.86 -9.35
N LYS A 37 -9.60 11.20 -9.41
CA LYS A 37 -10.90 11.87 -9.19
C LYS A 37 -11.96 11.44 -10.21
N ASN A 38 -11.57 11.32 -11.48
CA ASN A 38 -12.47 10.82 -12.52
C ASN A 38 -12.90 9.38 -12.23
N LEU A 39 -11.94 8.49 -11.89
CA LEU A 39 -12.21 7.09 -11.56
C LEU A 39 -13.09 6.93 -10.31
N LEU A 40 -12.93 7.79 -9.30
CA LEU A 40 -13.82 7.85 -8.12
C LEU A 40 -15.27 8.12 -8.55
N ASN A 41 -15.47 9.09 -9.45
CA ASN A 41 -16.80 9.46 -9.94
C ASN A 41 -17.40 8.38 -10.83
N GLU A 42 -16.63 7.89 -11.81
CA GLU A 42 -17.04 6.85 -12.76
C GLU A 42 -17.44 5.54 -12.07
N ASN A 43 -16.74 5.18 -10.98
CA ASN A 43 -16.98 3.94 -10.24
C ASN A 43 -17.76 4.15 -8.94
N SER A 44 -18.36 5.32 -8.73
CA SER A 44 -19.03 5.71 -7.48
C SER A 44 -19.98 4.65 -6.94
N VAL A 45 -20.88 4.11 -7.78
CA VAL A 45 -21.86 3.08 -7.40
C VAL A 45 -21.19 1.80 -6.87
N LEU A 46 -20.14 1.33 -7.55
CA LEU A 46 -19.40 0.15 -7.12
C LEU A 46 -18.64 0.42 -5.82
N LEU A 47 -17.95 1.57 -5.76
CA LEU A 47 -17.19 1.99 -4.59
C LEU A 47 -18.08 2.21 -3.37
N ASP A 48 -19.32 2.68 -3.54
CA ASP A 48 -20.33 2.77 -2.48
C ASP A 48 -20.71 1.39 -1.95
N LYS A 49 -20.99 0.43 -2.83
CA LYS A 49 -21.30 -0.95 -2.43
C LYS A 49 -20.13 -1.57 -1.64
N VAL A 50 -18.91 -1.38 -2.12
CA VAL A 50 -17.69 -1.88 -1.48
C VAL A 50 -17.45 -1.19 -0.14
N ASN A 51 -17.54 0.14 -0.09
CA ASN A 51 -17.41 0.90 1.16
C ASN A 51 -18.42 0.44 2.21
N ASN A 52 -19.70 0.31 1.85
CA ASN A 52 -20.75 -0.14 2.76
C ASN A 52 -20.52 -1.57 3.29
N LYS A 53 -19.94 -2.46 2.47
CA LYS A 53 -19.67 -3.85 2.86
C LYS A 53 -18.42 -3.99 3.74
N PHE A 54 -17.39 -3.20 3.45
CA PHE A 54 -16.06 -3.39 4.04
C PHE A 54 -15.63 -2.31 5.03
N ASN A 55 -16.30 -1.16 5.08
CA ASN A 55 -15.92 0.02 5.86
C ASN A 55 -14.49 0.52 5.53
N VAL A 56 -14.17 0.59 4.23
CA VAL A 56 -12.87 1.08 3.73
C VAL A 56 -13.12 2.27 2.80
N ASP A 57 -12.37 3.34 2.99
CA ASP A 57 -12.49 4.59 2.24
C ASP A 57 -12.25 4.39 0.74
N LYS A 58 -13.11 4.98 -0.09
CA LYS A 58 -13.05 4.83 -1.55
C LYS A 58 -11.76 5.41 -2.11
N GLU A 59 -11.33 6.53 -1.53
CA GLU A 59 -10.10 7.25 -1.86
C GLU A 59 -8.87 6.41 -1.58
N ILE A 60 -8.86 5.62 -0.50
CA ILE A 60 -7.74 4.73 -0.18
C ILE A 60 -7.65 3.60 -1.19
N LEU A 61 -8.79 3.02 -1.58
CA LEU A 61 -8.83 1.97 -2.59
C LEU A 61 -8.36 2.48 -3.96
N ILE A 62 -8.81 3.66 -4.40
CA ILE A 62 -8.35 4.27 -5.64
C ILE A 62 -6.88 4.69 -5.56
N ALA A 63 -6.42 5.21 -4.42
CA ALA A 63 -5.02 5.56 -4.24
C ALA A 63 -4.12 4.32 -4.34
N LEU A 64 -4.45 3.22 -3.66
CA LEU A 64 -3.73 1.94 -3.78
C LEU A 64 -3.69 1.46 -5.23
N TRP A 65 -4.82 1.47 -5.93
CA TRP A 65 -4.87 1.08 -7.34
C TRP A 65 -3.96 1.93 -8.24
N GLY A 66 -3.94 3.24 -7.98
CA GLY A 66 -3.12 4.21 -8.71
C GLY A 66 -1.62 4.08 -8.44
N ILE A 67 -1.24 3.70 -7.22
CA ILE A 67 0.17 3.50 -6.82
C ILE A 67 0.68 2.12 -7.25
N GLU A 68 -0.13 1.07 -7.13
CA GLU A 68 0.27 -0.29 -7.47
C GLU A 68 0.46 -0.50 -8.98
N THR A 69 -0.54 -0.11 -9.77
CA THR A 69 -0.59 -0.49 -11.19
C THR A 69 -0.89 0.67 -12.12
N ASN A 70 -0.88 1.91 -11.62
CA ASN A 70 -1.35 3.06 -12.38
C ASN A 70 -2.75 2.80 -12.96
N PHE A 71 -3.68 2.41 -12.08
CA PHE A 71 -5.07 2.10 -12.42
C PHE A 71 -5.19 0.95 -13.44
N GLY A 72 -4.43 -0.13 -13.24
CA GLY A 72 -4.50 -1.34 -14.07
C GLY A 72 -3.71 -1.28 -15.38
N VAL A 73 -3.07 -0.15 -15.70
CA VAL A 73 -2.22 -0.03 -16.90
C VAL A 73 -0.98 -0.91 -16.80
N ASN A 74 -0.38 -0.99 -15.61
CA ASN A 74 0.87 -1.68 -15.33
C ASN A 74 0.66 -2.87 -14.37
N LYS A 75 -0.11 -3.88 -14.80
CA LYS A 75 -0.32 -5.12 -14.01
C LYS A 75 0.86 -6.10 -14.04
N GLY A 76 1.86 -5.82 -14.88
CA GLY A 76 3.00 -6.68 -15.12
C GLY A 76 2.79 -7.63 -16.31
N LYS A 77 3.90 -8.18 -16.82
CA LYS A 77 3.95 -9.03 -18.02
C LYS A 77 4.85 -10.26 -17.80
N VAL A 78 5.22 -10.52 -16.56
CA VAL A 78 6.12 -11.61 -16.20
C VAL A 78 5.29 -12.84 -15.89
N ASP A 79 5.66 -13.98 -16.46
CA ASP A 79 5.12 -15.29 -16.08
C ASP A 79 5.42 -15.57 -14.60
N ILE A 80 4.37 -15.60 -13.78
CA ILE A 80 4.46 -15.63 -12.31
C ILE A 80 5.07 -16.96 -11.84
N ILE A 81 4.74 -18.08 -12.49
CA ILE A 81 5.35 -19.38 -12.16
C ILE A 81 6.87 -19.30 -12.35
N SER A 82 7.33 -18.76 -13.48
CA SER A 82 8.76 -18.54 -13.74
C SER A 82 9.39 -17.56 -12.74
N ALA A 83 8.69 -16.49 -12.37
CA ALA A 83 9.18 -15.52 -11.39
C ALA A 83 9.40 -16.16 -10.01
N LEU A 84 8.35 -16.80 -9.47
CA LEU A 84 8.41 -17.44 -8.16
C LEU A 84 9.39 -18.61 -8.16
N SER A 85 9.45 -19.41 -9.22
CA SER A 85 10.45 -20.49 -9.36
C SER A 85 11.88 -19.93 -9.37
N THR A 86 12.12 -18.84 -10.09
CA THR A 86 13.43 -18.17 -10.15
C THR A 86 13.85 -17.67 -8.76
N LEU A 87 12.93 -17.04 -8.04
CA LEU A 87 13.20 -16.45 -6.72
C LEU A 87 13.24 -17.49 -5.59
N SER A 88 12.57 -18.63 -5.75
CA SER A 88 12.71 -19.80 -4.86
C SER A 88 14.09 -20.45 -4.99
N PHE A 89 14.69 -20.36 -6.19
CA PHE A 89 16.04 -20.84 -6.46
C PHE A 89 17.13 -19.82 -6.06
N ASP A 90 16.83 -18.53 -5.96
CA ASP A 90 17.79 -17.51 -5.52
C ASP A 90 18.03 -17.55 -4.00
N ASN A 91 19.22 -17.11 -3.59
CA ASN A 91 19.68 -17.24 -2.20
C ASN A 91 19.07 -16.23 -1.21
N ARG A 92 18.39 -15.17 -1.67
CA ARG A 92 17.99 -14.09 -0.74
C ARG A 92 16.84 -14.46 0.19
N ARG A 93 15.76 -15.03 -0.35
CA ARG A 93 14.52 -15.37 0.38
C ARG A 93 13.85 -16.66 -0.16
N PRO A 94 14.58 -17.76 -0.37
CA PRO A 94 14.08 -18.93 -1.09
C PRO A 94 12.81 -19.51 -0.46
N GLU A 95 12.79 -19.70 0.86
CA GLU A 95 11.65 -20.29 1.60
C GLU A 95 10.34 -19.48 1.44
N TYR A 96 10.45 -18.15 1.39
CA TYR A 96 9.29 -17.28 1.20
C TYR A 96 8.68 -17.50 -0.19
N PHE A 97 9.50 -17.46 -1.24
CA PHE A 97 9.03 -17.59 -2.60
C PHE A 97 8.59 -19.01 -2.94
N GLU A 98 9.20 -20.03 -2.32
CA GLU A 98 8.76 -21.43 -2.46
C GLU A 98 7.34 -21.60 -1.91
N LYS A 99 7.06 -21.01 -0.75
CA LYS A 99 5.73 -21.01 -0.16
C LYS A 99 4.70 -20.31 -1.07
N GLU A 100 5.05 -19.15 -1.62
CA GLU A 100 4.18 -18.42 -2.56
C GLU A 100 3.93 -19.24 -3.84
N LEU A 101 4.96 -19.92 -4.37
CA LEU A 101 4.83 -20.80 -5.53
C LEU A 101 3.87 -21.96 -5.26
N ILE A 102 4.02 -22.65 -4.13
CA ILE A 102 3.15 -23.77 -3.76
C ILE A 102 1.70 -23.29 -3.58
N ILE A 103 1.49 -22.12 -2.96
CA ILE A 103 0.15 -21.54 -2.80
C ILE A 103 -0.44 -21.22 -4.17
N LEU A 104 0.33 -20.62 -5.09
CA LEU A 104 -0.13 -20.32 -6.44
C LEU A 104 -0.59 -21.57 -7.18
N LEU A 105 0.22 -22.63 -7.17
CA LEU A 105 -0.12 -23.89 -7.84
C LEU A 105 -1.43 -24.49 -7.29
N LYS A 106 -1.62 -24.44 -5.97
CA LYS A 106 -2.88 -24.88 -5.34
C LYS A 106 -4.08 -24.01 -5.75
N LEU A 107 -3.91 -22.70 -5.90
CA LEU A 107 -4.99 -21.81 -6.35
C LEU A 107 -5.42 -22.14 -7.80
N ILE A 108 -4.47 -22.52 -8.66
CA ILE A 108 -4.75 -22.96 -10.04
C ILE A 108 -5.45 -24.32 -10.03
N ASP A 109 -4.91 -25.30 -9.30
CA ASP A 109 -5.47 -26.66 -9.24
C ASP A 109 -6.91 -26.66 -8.70
N ASN A 110 -7.18 -25.80 -7.73
CA ASN A 110 -8.52 -25.61 -7.16
C ASN A 110 -9.45 -24.74 -8.02
N LYS A 111 -9.00 -24.26 -9.19
CA LYS A 111 -9.72 -23.33 -10.07
C LYS A 111 -10.20 -22.07 -9.34
N THR A 112 -9.44 -21.62 -8.34
CA THR A 112 -9.74 -20.36 -7.64
C THR A 112 -9.38 -19.16 -8.50
N ILE A 113 -8.28 -19.28 -9.28
CA ILE A 113 -7.85 -18.30 -10.28
C ILE A 113 -7.60 -19.01 -11.61
N LYS A 114 -7.71 -18.25 -12.70
CA LYS A 114 -7.42 -18.71 -14.07
C LYS A 114 -5.93 -18.86 -14.31
N TYR A 115 -5.54 -19.85 -15.12
CA TYR A 115 -4.16 -19.99 -15.59
C TYR A 115 -3.74 -18.80 -16.48
N GLU A 116 -4.69 -18.21 -17.21
CA GLU A 116 -4.46 -17.01 -18.00
C GLU A 116 -4.12 -15.79 -17.13
N SER A 117 -4.41 -15.85 -15.82
CA SER A 117 -4.07 -14.82 -14.84
C SER A 117 -2.63 -14.88 -14.32
N LEU A 118 -1.76 -15.71 -14.92
CA LEU A 118 -0.39 -15.93 -14.46
C LEU A 118 0.64 -14.91 -14.99
N TYR A 119 0.19 -13.74 -15.45
CA TYR A 119 1.08 -12.63 -15.75
C TYR A 119 0.97 -11.55 -14.69
N GLY A 120 2.12 -11.15 -14.15
CA GLY A 120 2.19 -10.22 -13.04
C GLY A 120 3.54 -9.53 -12.90
N SER A 121 3.78 -9.11 -11.66
CA SER A 121 5.02 -8.47 -11.24
C SER A 121 6.21 -9.43 -11.32
N TRP A 122 7.42 -8.87 -11.31
CA TRP A 122 8.64 -9.66 -11.23
C TRP A 122 8.73 -10.48 -9.93
N ALA A 123 8.04 -10.07 -8.86
CA ALA A 123 8.03 -10.75 -7.57
C ALA A 123 6.90 -11.79 -7.45
N GLY A 124 6.05 -11.91 -8.48
CA GLY A 124 4.90 -12.81 -8.49
C GLY A 124 3.60 -12.22 -7.93
N ALA A 125 3.52 -10.90 -7.79
CA ALA A 125 2.28 -10.21 -7.44
C ALA A 125 1.34 -10.10 -8.65
N ILE A 126 0.03 -10.26 -8.40
CA ILE A 126 -0.99 -10.45 -9.44
C ILE A 126 -2.01 -9.30 -9.45
N GLY A 127 -2.36 -8.86 -10.66
CA GLY A 127 -3.56 -8.06 -10.89
C GLY A 127 -3.50 -6.60 -10.47
N ASN A 128 -4.67 -5.97 -10.42
CA ASN A 128 -4.83 -4.52 -10.21
C ASN A 128 -4.21 -4.01 -8.90
N PHE A 129 -4.19 -4.86 -7.87
CA PHE A 129 -3.71 -4.54 -6.52
C PHE A 129 -2.45 -5.31 -6.14
N GLN A 130 -1.80 -5.99 -7.10
CA GLN A 130 -0.51 -6.66 -6.91
C GLN A 130 -0.52 -7.63 -5.71
N PHE A 131 -1.55 -8.45 -5.58
CA PHE A 131 -1.63 -9.44 -4.51
C PHE A 131 -0.63 -10.58 -4.71
N MET A 132 0.11 -10.91 -3.66
CA MET A 132 0.88 -12.16 -3.61
C MET A 132 -0.08 -13.36 -3.50
N PRO A 133 0.30 -14.56 -3.99
CA PRO A 133 -0.54 -15.76 -3.91
C PRO A 133 -1.11 -16.05 -2.51
N SER A 134 -0.34 -15.86 -1.44
CA SER A 134 -0.81 -16.02 -0.06
C SER A 134 -1.86 -14.99 0.35
N THR A 135 -1.80 -13.78 -0.18
CA THR A 135 -2.83 -12.75 -0.01
C THR A 135 -4.10 -13.15 -0.76
N ILE A 136 -3.98 -13.66 -1.99
CA ILE A 136 -5.13 -14.15 -2.77
C ILE A 136 -5.85 -15.25 -2.02
N GLN A 137 -5.12 -16.27 -1.58
CA GLN A 137 -5.67 -17.42 -0.87
C GLN A 137 -6.50 -17.03 0.37
N LYS A 138 -6.10 -15.97 1.07
CA LYS A 138 -6.72 -15.57 2.34
C LYS A 138 -7.82 -14.53 2.18
N TYR A 139 -7.69 -13.64 1.20
CA TYR A 139 -8.45 -12.39 1.19
C TYR A 139 -9.13 -12.08 -0.13
N ALA A 140 -8.77 -12.75 -1.22
CA ALA A 140 -9.47 -12.53 -2.47
C ALA A 140 -10.90 -13.08 -2.39
N ILE A 141 -11.83 -12.33 -2.97
CA ILE A 141 -13.24 -12.68 -2.98
C ILE A 141 -13.78 -12.54 -4.40
N ASN A 142 -14.70 -13.44 -4.73
CA ASN A 142 -15.54 -13.34 -5.89
C ASN A 142 -16.68 -12.37 -5.55
N PHE A 143 -16.73 -11.23 -6.23
CA PHE A 143 -17.65 -10.14 -5.95
C PHE A 143 -18.60 -9.86 -7.12
N ASP A 144 -18.26 -10.30 -8.33
CA ASP A 144 -19.12 -10.18 -9.51
C ASP A 144 -19.95 -11.44 -9.81
N ASP A 145 -19.95 -12.41 -8.88
CA ASP A 145 -20.72 -13.66 -8.92
C ASP A 145 -20.39 -14.59 -10.12
N ASN A 146 -19.18 -14.49 -10.68
CA ASN A 146 -18.66 -15.45 -11.65
C ASN A 146 -18.25 -16.79 -10.98
N THR A 147 -17.63 -17.72 -11.70
CA THR A 147 -17.18 -18.99 -11.10
C THR A 147 -15.81 -18.90 -10.43
N GLU A 148 -14.95 -17.99 -10.90
CA GLU A 148 -13.55 -17.88 -10.52
C GLU A 148 -13.21 -16.42 -10.22
N ILE A 149 -12.23 -16.18 -9.35
CA ILE A 149 -11.81 -14.82 -8.97
C ILE A 149 -10.88 -14.26 -10.06
N ASP A 150 -11.22 -13.11 -10.64
CA ASP A 150 -10.40 -12.43 -11.66
C ASP A 150 -9.87 -11.07 -11.18
N LEU A 151 -8.71 -11.10 -10.52
CA LEU A 151 -8.03 -9.88 -10.05
C LEU A 151 -7.35 -9.05 -11.16
N ILE A 152 -7.44 -9.48 -12.43
CA ILE A 152 -6.81 -8.81 -13.57
C ILE A 152 -7.85 -8.03 -14.37
N ASN A 153 -8.94 -8.69 -14.76
CA ASN A 153 -9.95 -8.11 -15.66
C ASN A 153 -11.22 -7.72 -14.92
N SER A 154 -11.58 -8.39 -13.82
CA SER A 154 -12.69 -7.96 -12.99
C SER A 154 -12.23 -6.89 -12.01
N PHE A 155 -12.56 -5.64 -12.34
CA PHE A 155 -12.34 -4.53 -11.40
C PHE A 155 -13.16 -4.71 -10.12
N GLN A 156 -14.33 -5.35 -10.21
CA GLN A 156 -15.21 -5.65 -9.08
C GLN A 156 -14.55 -6.61 -8.09
N ASP A 157 -14.02 -7.74 -8.55
CA ASP A 157 -13.27 -8.67 -7.71
C ASP A 157 -12.02 -8.02 -7.13
N SER A 158 -11.30 -7.28 -7.97
CA SER A 158 -10.06 -6.60 -7.59
C SER A 158 -10.26 -5.62 -6.44
N ILE A 159 -11.21 -4.69 -6.59
CA ILE A 159 -11.45 -3.62 -5.62
C ILE A 159 -12.07 -4.17 -4.32
N ALA A 160 -12.95 -5.17 -4.44
CA ALA A 160 -13.59 -5.80 -3.29
C ALA A 160 -12.61 -6.68 -2.51
N SER A 161 -11.69 -7.36 -3.19
CA SER A 161 -10.59 -8.11 -2.56
C SER A 161 -9.62 -7.19 -1.83
N ALA A 162 -9.27 -6.04 -2.42
CA ALA A 162 -8.47 -5.01 -1.76
C ALA A 162 -9.15 -4.47 -0.50
N ALA A 163 -10.45 -4.18 -0.57
CA ALA A 163 -11.23 -3.73 0.58
C ALA A 163 -11.36 -4.81 1.65
N ASN A 164 -11.56 -6.07 1.26
CA ASN A 164 -11.59 -7.20 2.20
C ASN A 164 -10.25 -7.37 2.91
N TYR A 165 -9.13 -7.30 2.18
CA TYR A 165 -7.80 -7.34 2.78
C TYR A 165 -7.61 -6.23 3.82
N LEU A 166 -7.86 -4.97 3.46
CA LEU A 166 -7.73 -3.83 4.37
C LEU A 166 -8.60 -3.99 5.62
N LYS A 167 -9.86 -4.41 5.46
CA LYS A 167 -10.76 -4.71 6.59
C LYS A 167 -10.18 -5.79 7.50
N MET A 168 -9.70 -6.89 6.91
CA MET A 168 -9.20 -8.06 7.66
C MET A 168 -7.90 -7.76 8.42
N ILE A 169 -7.07 -6.86 7.92
CA ILE A 169 -5.87 -6.40 8.65
C ILE A 169 -6.18 -5.27 9.64
N GLY A 170 -7.43 -4.82 9.75
CA GLY A 170 -7.89 -3.87 10.77
C GLY A 170 -7.92 -2.40 10.34
N TRP A 171 -8.12 -2.11 9.06
CA TRP A 171 -8.39 -0.75 8.59
C TRP A 171 -9.62 -0.16 9.28
N ASN A 172 -9.54 1.12 9.66
CA ASN A 172 -10.63 1.86 10.28
C ASN A 172 -10.90 3.17 9.53
N ASN A 173 -12.01 3.26 8.80
CA ASN A 173 -12.40 4.46 8.05
C ASN A 173 -12.71 5.70 8.91
N LYS A 174 -12.74 5.57 10.24
CA LYS A 174 -12.87 6.70 11.17
C LYS A 174 -11.51 7.20 11.66
N ASP A 175 -10.42 6.56 11.25
CA ASP A 175 -9.07 6.90 11.65
C ASP A 175 -8.27 7.51 10.49
N LEU A 176 -7.27 8.32 10.83
CA LEU A 176 -6.34 8.94 9.89
C LEU A 176 -5.18 7.99 9.62
N TRP A 177 -4.57 8.06 8.44
CA TRP A 177 -3.28 7.41 8.22
C TRP A 177 -2.16 8.21 8.90
N GLY A 178 -2.16 9.54 8.75
CA GLY A 178 -1.10 10.43 9.23
C GLY A 178 -1.06 11.74 8.46
N PHE A 179 -0.11 12.61 8.78
CA PHE A 179 0.14 13.86 8.07
C PHE A 179 1.52 14.42 8.40
N GLU A 180 1.99 15.32 7.53
CA GLU A 180 3.31 15.95 7.67
C GLU A 180 3.29 17.06 8.73
N ILE A 181 4.33 17.08 9.56
CA ILE A 181 4.49 18.01 10.68
C ILE A 181 5.86 18.71 10.59
N LYS A 182 5.95 19.87 11.24
CA LYS A 182 7.22 20.56 11.53
C LYS A 182 7.62 20.34 12.97
N ILE A 183 8.92 20.18 13.18
CA ILE A 183 9.54 20.05 14.49
C ILE A 183 10.39 21.28 14.78
N ASP A 184 10.51 21.64 16.05
CA ASP A 184 11.48 22.62 16.50
C ASP A 184 12.86 21.95 16.69
N ASN A 185 13.93 22.76 16.63
CA ASN A 185 15.32 22.27 16.68
C ASN A 185 15.69 21.50 17.96
N ASN A 186 14.91 21.65 19.05
CA ASN A 186 15.16 21.00 20.34
C ASN A 186 14.42 19.67 20.51
N PHE A 187 13.87 19.11 19.43
CA PHE A 187 13.13 17.85 19.52
C PHE A 187 14.04 16.66 19.84
N ASP A 188 13.55 15.77 20.70
CA ASP A 188 14.23 14.51 21.00
C ASP A 188 14.14 13.55 19.81
N ASN A 189 15.22 13.47 19.03
CA ASN A 189 15.34 12.59 17.89
C ASN A 189 15.18 11.10 18.23
N SER A 190 15.28 10.69 19.51
CA SER A 190 15.05 9.30 19.93
C SER A 190 13.59 8.84 19.75
N LEU A 191 12.66 9.78 19.61
CA LEU A 191 11.24 9.52 19.35
C LEU A 191 10.93 9.34 17.85
N ILE A 192 11.90 9.60 16.97
CA ILE A 192 11.73 9.48 15.52
C ILE A 192 12.05 8.06 15.04
N ASN A 193 11.13 7.51 14.27
CA ASN A 193 11.30 6.22 13.63
C ASN A 193 11.72 6.37 12.16
N THR A 194 12.71 5.58 11.72
CA THR A 194 13.17 5.52 10.32
C THR A 194 12.95 4.14 9.69
N ASP A 195 12.63 3.12 10.48
CA ASP A 195 12.41 1.74 10.03
C ASP A 195 10.91 1.41 9.99
N SER A 196 10.41 0.97 8.83
CA SER A 196 9.02 0.54 8.63
C SER A 196 8.65 -0.76 9.36
N ARG A 197 9.63 -1.54 9.82
CA ARG A 197 9.38 -2.84 10.45
C ARG A 197 8.95 -2.75 11.91
N ASN A 198 9.39 -1.69 12.62
CA ASN A 198 9.19 -1.60 14.06
C ASN A 198 9.09 -0.14 14.50
N LEU A 199 7.89 0.45 14.36
CA LEU A 199 7.61 1.78 14.90
C LEU A 199 7.46 1.70 16.43
N LYS A 200 8.33 2.42 17.14
CA LYS A 200 8.39 2.51 18.60
C LYS A 200 7.98 3.90 19.07
N ASN A 201 7.77 4.05 20.38
CA ASN A 201 7.54 5.34 21.05
C ASN A 201 6.28 6.06 20.54
N LYS A 202 5.10 5.58 20.96
CA LYS A 202 3.86 6.34 20.75
C LYS A 202 3.92 7.69 21.48
N ILE A 203 3.38 8.72 20.86
CA ILE A 203 3.27 10.06 21.42
C ILE A 203 1.85 10.60 21.20
N SER A 204 1.30 11.26 22.23
CA SER A 204 -0.01 11.90 22.14
C SER A 204 0.04 13.23 21.39
N ILE A 205 -1.09 13.64 20.81
CA ILE A 205 -1.23 14.97 20.19
C ILE A 205 -0.95 16.09 21.21
N ALA A 206 -1.35 15.90 22.48
CA ALA A 206 -1.04 16.85 23.56
C ALA A 206 0.48 17.02 23.75
N GLN A 207 1.21 15.91 23.82
CA GLN A 207 2.67 15.93 23.96
C GLN A 207 3.33 16.56 22.74
N LEU A 208 2.90 16.21 21.52
CA LEU A 208 3.40 16.84 20.30
C LEU A 208 3.22 18.35 20.32
N LYS A 209 2.03 18.85 20.67
CA LYS A 209 1.77 20.29 20.79
C LYS A 209 2.70 20.95 21.83
N SER A 210 2.91 20.31 22.97
CA SER A 210 3.82 20.82 24.02
C SER A 210 5.29 20.88 23.58
N LEU A 211 5.67 20.05 22.60
CA LEU A 211 6.99 20.03 21.98
C LEU A 211 7.11 20.96 20.75
N GLY A 212 6.15 21.85 20.55
CA GLY A 212 6.20 22.88 19.49
C GLY A 212 5.74 22.40 18.11
N PHE A 213 5.18 21.19 17.99
CA PHE A 213 4.80 20.63 16.70
C PHE A 213 3.64 21.38 16.06
N LYS A 214 3.79 21.61 14.75
CA LYS A 214 2.81 22.28 13.90
C LYS A 214 2.57 21.48 12.64
N ASN A 215 1.46 21.74 11.96
CA ASN A 215 1.28 21.26 10.59
C ASN A 215 2.41 21.80 9.70
N LYS A 216 2.66 21.17 8.55
CA LYS A 216 3.64 21.64 7.55
C LYS A 216 3.54 23.14 7.24
N ASN A 217 2.33 23.68 7.16
CA ASN A 217 2.09 25.10 6.87
C ASN A 217 2.29 26.04 8.08
N GLY A 218 2.70 25.52 9.25
CA GLY A 218 2.90 26.29 10.48
C GLY A 218 1.64 26.52 11.32
N SER A 219 0.47 26.03 10.87
CA SER A 219 -0.75 26.09 11.68
C SER A 219 -0.78 25.05 12.80
N GLU A 220 -1.60 25.29 13.81
CA GLU A 220 -1.78 24.37 14.93
C GLU A 220 -2.45 23.05 14.51
N ILE A 221 -2.07 21.96 15.17
CA ILE A 221 -2.64 20.64 14.95
C ILE A 221 -4.05 20.58 15.56
N LYS A 222 -5.08 20.49 14.70
CA LYS A 222 -6.49 20.39 15.11
C LYS A 222 -6.95 18.94 15.26
N LEU A 223 -6.35 18.22 16.21
CA LEU A 223 -6.76 16.85 16.58
C LEU A 223 -7.01 16.74 18.08
N ILE A 224 -7.75 15.69 18.45
CA ILE A 224 -8.07 15.36 19.84
C ILE A 224 -6.76 15.05 20.59
N ASP A 225 -6.55 15.73 21.71
CA ASP A 225 -5.32 15.70 22.49
C ASP A 225 -4.89 14.30 22.94
N LYS A 226 -5.86 13.42 23.25
CA LYS A 226 -5.60 12.03 23.66
C LYS A 226 -5.22 11.07 22.52
N LYS A 227 -5.31 11.51 21.26
CA LYS A 227 -4.95 10.65 20.12
C LYS A 227 -3.45 10.40 20.15
N GLU A 228 -3.03 9.17 19.94
CA GLU A 228 -1.62 8.79 19.94
C GLU A 228 -1.20 8.27 18.57
N GLY A 229 0.05 8.53 18.19
CA GLY A 229 0.65 8.05 16.96
C GLY A 229 2.16 7.90 17.08
N TRP A 230 2.83 7.69 15.95
CA TRP A 230 4.28 7.55 15.85
C TRP A 230 4.87 8.66 14.99
N VAL A 231 6.00 9.21 15.41
CA VAL A 231 6.77 10.15 14.58
C VAL A 231 7.70 9.36 13.67
N ILE A 232 7.65 9.62 12.37
CA ILE A 232 8.51 9.00 11.37
C ILE A 232 9.28 10.05 10.57
N ARG A 233 10.48 9.69 10.11
CA ARG A 233 11.32 10.52 9.22
C ARG A 233 12.02 9.62 8.19
N PRO A 234 11.38 9.32 7.05
CA PRO A 234 11.84 8.25 6.16
C PRO A 234 13.22 8.48 5.53
N ASP A 235 13.64 9.74 5.37
CA ASP A 235 14.92 10.09 4.73
C ASP A 235 16.05 10.40 5.73
N GLY A 236 15.90 10.07 7.02
CA GLY A 236 16.91 10.42 8.02
C GLY A 236 16.93 11.92 8.31
N GLU A 237 18.06 12.48 8.76
CA GLU A 237 18.14 13.82 9.36
C GLU A 237 17.49 14.95 8.55
N ASP A 238 17.68 14.94 7.22
CA ASP A 238 17.18 15.98 6.31
C ASP A 238 15.78 15.69 5.74
N GLY A 239 15.10 14.67 6.26
CA GLY A 239 13.83 14.17 5.73
C GLY A 239 12.59 14.90 6.24
N PRO A 240 11.48 14.83 5.48
CA PRO A 240 10.17 15.24 5.99
C PRO A 240 9.76 14.38 7.18
N ILE A 241 9.05 15.00 8.13
CA ILE A 241 8.60 14.37 9.36
C ILE A 241 7.09 14.24 9.32
N TYR A 242 6.59 13.08 9.73
CA TYR A 242 5.16 12.80 9.79
C TYR A 242 4.79 12.27 11.17
N ILE A 243 3.57 12.58 11.59
CA ILE A 243 2.87 11.82 12.64
C ILE A 243 1.94 10.84 11.93
N VAL A 244 2.07 9.56 12.26
CA VAL A 244 1.28 8.48 11.65
C VAL A 244 0.52 7.70 12.71
N PHE A 245 -0.59 7.07 12.30
CA PHE A 245 -1.50 6.36 13.21
C PHE A 245 -1.73 4.91 12.76
N ASP A 246 -2.67 4.22 13.39
CA ASP A 246 -2.85 2.77 13.21
C ASP A 246 -3.17 2.38 11.75
N ASN A 247 -3.89 3.22 11.00
CA ASN A 247 -4.13 3.00 9.57
C ASN A 247 -2.84 3.04 8.73
N PHE A 248 -1.82 3.81 9.12
CA PHE A 248 -0.52 3.77 8.44
C PHE A 248 0.17 2.42 8.60
N LEU A 249 0.03 1.79 9.78
CA LEU A 249 0.55 0.44 9.98
C LEU A 249 -0.13 -0.58 9.05
N ARG A 250 -1.41 -0.39 8.73
CA ARG A 250 -2.12 -1.23 7.76
C ARG A 250 -1.57 -1.04 6.34
N LEU A 251 -1.22 0.20 5.96
CA LEU A 251 -0.51 0.46 4.70
C LEU A 251 0.89 -0.18 4.69
N LEU A 252 1.56 -0.24 5.84
CA LEU A 252 2.84 -0.95 5.96
C LEU A 252 2.70 -2.48 5.92
N GLU A 253 1.55 -3.03 6.32
CA GLU A 253 1.23 -4.44 6.10
C GLU A 253 1.03 -4.76 4.62
N TRP A 254 0.43 -3.83 3.87
CA TRP A 254 0.30 -3.92 2.41
C TRP A 254 1.67 -3.89 1.72
N ASN A 255 2.48 -2.87 2.00
CA ASN A 255 3.86 -2.76 1.53
C ASN A 255 4.74 -2.14 2.62
N ARG A 256 5.79 -2.85 3.02
CA ARG A 256 6.69 -2.50 4.13
C ARG A 256 7.64 -1.33 3.82
N SER A 257 7.16 -0.28 3.18
CA SER A 257 7.89 0.96 2.89
C SER A 257 7.17 2.18 3.45
N LEU A 258 7.89 2.98 4.24
CA LEU A 258 7.38 4.27 4.73
C LEU A 258 6.97 5.18 3.57
N ARG A 259 7.78 5.23 2.50
CA ARG A 259 7.52 6.08 1.32
C ARG A 259 6.31 5.63 0.53
N PHE A 260 6.12 4.31 0.38
CA PHE A 260 4.91 3.76 -0.23
C PHE A 260 3.66 4.19 0.56
N ALA A 261 3.65 3.94 1.87
CA ALA A 261 2.50 4.26 2.71
C ALA A 261 2.20 5.78 2.74
N ILE A 262 3.22 6.63 2.81
CA ILE A 262 3.05 8.09 2.72
C ILE A 262 2.47 8.49 1.35
N THR A 263 2.93 7.87 0.27
CA THR A 263 2.48 8.18 -1.10
C THR A 263 1.02 7.81 -1.30
N VAL A 264 0.60 6.63 -0.83
CA VAL A 264 -0.81 6.21 -0.85
C VAL A 264 -1.66 7.17 -0.03
N GLY A 265 -1.24 7.48 1.21
CA GLY A 265 -1.93 8.44 2.06
C GLY A 265 -2.06 9.82 1.41
N THR A 266 -0.96 10.34 0.86
CA THR A 266 -0.92 11.64 0.16
C THR A 266 -1.85 11.68 -1.05
N LEU A 267 -1.84 10.64 -1.90
CA LEU A 267 -2.75 10.58 -3.04
C LEU A 267 -4.20 10.52 -2.55
N SER A 268 -4.50 9.70 -1.53
CA SER A 268 -5.84 9.58 -0.96
C SER A 268 -6.38 10.93 -0.45
N ASP A 269 -5.55 11.73 0.21
CA ASP A 269 -5.96 13.05 0.71
C ASP A 269 -6.22 14.06 -0.41
N LYS A 270 -5.41 14.04 -1.48
CA LYS A 270 -5.56 14.95 -2.62
C LYS A 270 -6.79 14.67 -3.49
N ILE A 271 -7.34 13.45 -3.40
CA ILE A 271 -8.48 13.02 -4.22
C ILE A 271 -9.82 13.00 -3.47
N LYS A 272 -9.82 13.30 -2.17
CA LYS A 272 -11.06 13.49 -1.39
C LYS A 272 -11.98 14.49 -2.09
N ILE A 273 -13.26 14.12 -2.17
CA ILE A 273 -14.35 14.90 -2.79
C ILE A 273 -15.20 15.52 -1.68
#